data_AF-A0A3S1CQ54-F1
#
_entry.id   AF-A0A3S1CQ54-F1
#
_cell.length_a   1.000
_cell.length_b   1.000
_cell.length_c   1.000
_cell.angle_alpha   90.00
_cell.angle_beta   90.00
_cell.angle_gamma   90.00
#
_symmetry.space_group_name_H-M   'P 1'
#
loop_
_entity.id
_entity.type
_entity.pdbx_description
1 polymer ?
#
loop_
_entity_poly.entity_id
_entity_poly.type
_entity_poly.pdbx_seq_one_letter_code
_entity_poly.pdbx_strand_id
1 'polypeptide(L)'
;MTIATNSGLPENLAELEARLSTLSHDDQALKIIQNFAQKLGKTSKRQDLFNFKGALVREPIIYQDVLSRGLINADEDPFTLLQGDIISTDAAYFLGERITGMKFAVATSTCDLVPGRREYAVLLRVQPIKTNDPNAKQLLGELLKFNSTQRMYLPPLPGDSSDVVANSLVFDGIIQVRLSDLLIATRYASLSLVGWRIFGSLVRSIIVRAGASEVRMRSSIQELE
;
A
#
# COMPACT_ATOMS: atom_id res chain seq x y z
N MET A 1 28.06 -12.05 -12.75
CA MET A 1 26.77 -11.77 -13.39
C MET A 1 26.54 -10.27 -13.32
N THR A 2 26.67 -9.59 -14.45
CA THR A 2 26.65 -8.14 -14.56
C THR A 2 25.21 -7.65 -14.48
N ILE A 3 24.81 -7.03 -13.36
CA ILE A 3 23.51 -6.36 -13.26
C ILE A 3 23.60 -5.12 -14.14
N ALA A 4 22.96 -5.17 -15.31
CA ALA A 4 22.80 -4.00 -16.15
C ALA A 4 21.99 -2.96 -15.38
N THR A 5 22.64 -1.89 -14.93
CA THR A 5 22.00 -0.67 -14.45
C THR A 5 21.34 0.01 -15.65
N ASN A 6 20.15 -0.46 -16.04
CA ASN A 6 19.36 0.20 -17.05
C ASN A 6 18.81 1.51 -16.44
N SER A 7 19.44 2.62 -16.82
CA SER A 7 19.16 3.98 -16.31
C SER A 7 17.89 4.61 -16.91
N GLY A 8 17.21 3.94 -17.85
CA GLY A 8 15.97 4.41 -18.47
C GLY A 8 14.74 4.25 -17.57
N LEU A 9 13.74 5.13 -17.71
CA LEU A 9 12.44 4.98 -17.04
C LEU A 9 11.70 3.74 -17.56
N PRO A 10 10.94 3.00 -16.71
CA PRO A 10 10.17 1.85 -17.17
C PRO A 10 9.19 2.22 -18.30
N GLU A 11 9.05 1.36 -19.31
CA GLU A 11 8.15 1.56 -20.44
C GLU A 11 6.76 0.93 -20.20
N ASN A 12 6.69 -0.10 -19.35
CA ASN A 12 5.47 -0.86 -19.07
C ASN A 12 5.45 -1.37 -17.62
N LEU A 13 4.32 -1.98 -17.21
CA LEU A 13 4.13 -2.51 -15.86
C LEU A 13 5.14 -3.60 -15.49
N ALA A 14 5.53 -4.47 -16.43
CA ALA A 14 6.46 -5.55 -16.15
C ALA A 14 7.88 -5.02 -15.86
N GLU A 15 8.33 -4.03 -16.63
CA GLU A 15 9.59 -3.34 -16.37
C GLU A 15 9.57 -2.54 -15.07
N LEU A 16 8.42 -1.92 -14.75
CA LEU A 16 8.24 -1.23 -13.48
C LEU A 16 8.39 -2.22 -12.33
N GLU A 17 7.66 -3.34 -12.38
CA GLU A 17 7.70 -4.39 -11.37
C GLU A 17 9.12 -4.96 -11.19
N ALA A 18 9.79 -5.29 -12.30
CA ALA A 18 11.16 -5.79 -12.29
C ALA A 18 12.12 -4.81 -11.61
N ARG A 19 12.00 -3.51 -11.91
CA ARG A 19 12.83 -2.47 -11.29
C ARG A 19 12.53 -2.27 -9.80
N LEU A 20 11.27 -2.37 -9.41
CA LEU A 20 10.85 -2.22 -8.01
C LEU A 20 11.20 -3.44 -7.14
N SER A 21 11.42 -4.60 -7.75
CA SER A 21 11.76 -5.83 -7.02
C SER A 21 13.03 -5.68 -6.18
N THR A 22 14.03 -4.93 -6.67
CA THR A 22 15.33 -4.76 -6.01
C THR A 22 15.34 -3.62 -4.97
N LEU A 23 14.31 -2.78 -4.93
CA LEU A 23 14.26 -1.59 -4.09
C LEU A 23 13.52 -1.85 -2.78
N SER A 24 14.18 -2.55 -1.86
CA SER A 24 13.68 -2.74 -0.51
C SER A 24 13.94 -1.50 0.36
N HIS A 25 12.86 -0.91 0.89
CA HIS A 25 12.85 0.20 1.85
C HIS A 25 13.34 1.58 1.35
N ASP A 26 13.53 1.74 0.03
CA ASP A 26 14.00 3.00 -0.55
C ASP A 26 12.84 3.92 -0.97
N ASP A 27 13.01 5.23 -0.77
CA ASP A 27 12.14 6.28 -1.29
C ASP A 27 12.27 6.46 -2.82
N GLN A 28 13.34 5.91 -3.42
CA GLN A 28 13.50 5.84 -4.88
C GLN A 28 12.35 5.10 -5.57
N ALA A 29 11.75 4.10 -4.92
CA ALA A 29 10.63 3.35 -5.46
C ALA A 29 9.45 4.28 -5.82
N LEU A 30 9.09 5.20 -4.90
CA LEU A 30 7.99 6.14 -5.13
C LEU A 30 8.32 7.12 -6.27
N LYS A 31 9.55 7.61 -6.35
CA LYS A 31 9.99 8.50 -7.45
C LYS A 31 9.92 7.82 -8.81
N ILE A 32 10.35 6.56 -8.90
CA ILE A 32 10.27 5.77 -10.14
C ILE A 32 8.81 5.63 -10.58
N ILE A 33 7.92 5.33 -9.63
CA ILE A 33 6.48 5.16 -9.89
C ILE A 33 5.82 6.48 -10.30
N GLN A 34 6.15 7.59 -9.63
CA GLN A 34 5.66 8.93 -9.98
C GLN A 34 6.09 9.31 -11.41
N ASN A 35 7.36 9.09 -11.76
CA ASN A 35 7.87 9.38 -13.10
C ASN A 35 7.21 8.49 -14.17
N PHE A 36 7.03 7.20 -13.87
CA PHE A 36 6.30 6.28 -14.73
C PHE A 36 4.85 6.74 -14.95
N ALA A 37 4.13 7.07 -13.86
CA ALA A 37 2.76 7.55 -13.93
C ALA A 37 2.64 8.87 -14.72
N GLN A 38 3.59 9.79 -14.57
CA GLN A 38 3.61 11.04 -15.32
C GLN A 38 3.68 10.79 -16.83
N LYS A 39 4.56 9.88 -17.27
CA LYS A 39 4.76 9.50 -18.68
C LYS A 39 3.48 9.00 -19.38
N LEU A 40 2.58 8.33 -18.64
CA LEU A 40 1.30 7.83 -19.17
C LEU A 40 0.35 8.95 -19.64
N GLY A 41 0.58 10.20 -19.23
CA GLY A 41 -0.11 11.37 -19.76
C GLY A 41 -1.52 11.61 -19.19
N LYS A 42 -2.56 11.07 -19.82
CA LYS A 42 -3.96 11.35 -19.43
C LYS A 42 -4.37 10.53 -18.20
N THR A 43 -5.25 11.09 -17.35
CA THR A 43 -5.78 10.38 -16.16
C THR A 43 -6.46 9.07 -16.51
N SER A 44 -7.25 9.02 -17.60
CA SER A 44 -7.89 7.78 -18.06
C SER A 44 -6.87 6.69 -18.35
N LYS A 45 -5.80 6.99 -19.09
CA LYS A 45 -4.72 6.02 -19.39
C LYS A 45 -4.04 5.48 -18.14
N ARG A 46 -3.82 6.34 -17.13
CA ARG A 46 -3.28 5.90 -15.82
C ARG A 46 -4.27 4.97 -15.13
N GLN A 47 -5.54 5.35 -15.12
CA GLN A 47 -6.59 4.59 -14.48
C GLN A 47 -6.76 3.21 -15.14
N ASP A 48 -6.82 3.15 -16.47
CA ASP A 48 -6.90 1.89 -17.23
C ASP A 48 -5.73 0.96 -16.88
N LEU A 49 -4.51 1.51 -16.80
CA LEU A 49 -3.32 0.73 -16.45
C LEU A 49 -3.35 0.24 -15.00
N PHE A 50 -3.66 1.12 -14.03
CA PHE A 50 -3.63 0.77 -12.61
C PHE A 50 -4.86 -0.01 -12.14
N ASN A 51 -5.96 0.00 -12.91
CA ASN A 51 -7.11 -0.88 -12.75
C ASN A 51 -6.88 -2.28 -13.32
N PHE A 52 -5.86 -2.48 -14.16
CA PHE A 52 -5.57 -3.78 -14.71
C PHE A 52 -5.29 -4.80 -13.60
N LYS A 53 -5.80 -6.03 -13.76
CA LYS A 53 -5.67 -7.09 -12.76
C LYS A 53 -4.19 -7.36 -12.47
N GLY A 54 -3.79 -7.29 -11.21
CA GLY A 54 -2.40 -7.48 -10.77
C GLY A 54 -1.53 -6.23 -10.84
N ALA A 55 -2.01 -5.10 -11.40
CA ALA A 55 -1.22 -3.88 -11.48
C ALA A 55 -0.93 -3.31 -10.08
N LEU A 56 -1.97 -3.00 -9.30
CA LEU A 56 -1.82 -2.53 -7.91
C LEU A 56 -2.36 -3.49 -6.88
N VAL A 57 -3.40 -4.24 -7.23
CA VAL A 57 -4.05 -5.23 -6.36
C VAL A 57 -4.17 -6.55 -7.10
N ARG A 58 -4.17 -7.64 -6.33
CA ARG A 58 -4.35 -9.01 -6.79
C ARG A 58 -5.23 -9.77 -5.81
N GLU A 59 -5.60 -10.99 -6.18
CA GLU A 59 -6.28 -11.92 -5.27
C GLU A 59 -5.44 -12.11 -3.99
N PRO A 60 -6.07 -12.38 -2.83
CA PRO A 60 -5.37 -12.66 -1.59
C PRO A 60 -4.25 -13.70 -1.76
N ILE A 61 -3.06 -13.40 -1.26
CA ILE A 61 -1.92 -14.32 -1.30
C ILE A 61 -2.08 -15.32 -0.15
N ILE A 62 -2.10 -16.61 -0.47
CA ILE A 62 -2.29 -17.70 0.50
C ILE A 62 -0.95 -18.41 0.73
N TYR A 63 -0.57 -18.61 2.00
CA TYR A 63 0.69 -19.27 2.38
C TYR A 63 0.88 -20.63 1.72
N GLN A 64 -0.14 -21.49 1.76
CA GLN A 64 -0.06 -22.83 1.18
C GLN A 64 0.12 -22.81 -0.34
N ASP A 65 -0.47 -21.83 -1.04
CA ASP A 65 -0.32 -21.68 -2.48
C ASP A 65 1.10 -21.22 -2.85
N VAL A 66 1.69 -20.32 -2.07
CA VAL A 66 3.07 -19.88 -2.35
C VAL A 66 4.10 -20.94 -1.97
N LEU A 67 3.86 -21.69 -0.90
CA LEU A 67 4.70 -22.81 -0.46
C LEU A 67 4.69 -23.94 -1.49
N SER A 68 3.50 -24.37 -1.94
CA SER A 68 3.36 -25.44 -2.94
C SER A 68 3.98 -25.08 -4.30
N ARG A 69 4.10 -23.78 -4.60
CA ARG A 69 4.77 -23.26 -5.80
C ARG A 69 6.29 -23.08 -5.63
N GLY A 70 6.83 -23.35 -4.44
CA GLY A 70 8.26 -23.20 -4.14
C GLY A 70 8.73 -21.74 -4.16
N LEU A 71 7.84 -20.78 -3.88
CA LEU A 71 8.20 -19.36 -3.83
C LEU A 71 8.79 -18.94 -2.47
N ILE A 72 8.55 -19.75 -1.44
CA ILE A 72 9.08 -19.61 -0.07
C ILE A 72 9.52 -20.99 0.43
N ASN A 73 10.37 -21.01 1.45
CA ASN A 73 10.81 -22.25 2.08
C ASN A 73 9.86 -22.69 3.21
N ALA A 74 9.85 -23.98 3.51
CA ALA A 74 8.98 -24.57 4.55
C ALA A 74 9.45 -24.26 5.98
N ASP A 75 10.66 -23.76 6.16
CA ASP A 75 11.23 -23.33 7.44
C ASP A 75 10.93 -21.84 7.75
N GLU A 76 10.36 -21.09 6.80
CA GLU A 76 9.87 -19.74 7.04
C GLU A 76 8.58 -19.74 7.88
N ASP A 77 8.42 -18.74 8.74
CA ASP A 77 7.22 -18.56 9.56
C ASP A 77 5.95 -18.53 8.70
N PRO A 78 4.92 -19.34 9.03
CA PRO A 78 3.63 -19.26 8.36
C PRO A 78 2.99 -17.88 8.51
N PHE A 79 2.48 -17.33 7.41
CA PHE A 79 1.68 -16.11 7.43
C PHE A 79 0.22 -16.41 7.13
N THR A 80 -0.68 -15.71 7.83
CA THR A 80 -2.12 -15.69 7.49
C THR A 80 -2.49 -14.45 6.68
N LEU A 81 -1.81 -13.34 6.99
CA LEU A 81 -2.03 -12.02 6.41
C LEU A 81 -0.69 -11.38 6.07
N LEU A 82 -0.71 -10.51 5.07
CA LEU A 82 0.45 -9.73 4.65
C LEU A 82 0.19 -8.25 4.91
N GLN A 83 1.28 -7.49 5.11
CA GLN A 83 1.21 -6.04 4.98
C GLN A 83 0.69 -5.67 3.58
N GLY A 84 -0.33 -4.82 3.53
CA GLY A 84 -1.02 -4.47 2.29
C GLY A 84 -2.20 -5.39 1.94
N ASP A 85 -2.55 -6.38 2.76
CA ASP A 85 -3.82 -7.08 2.57
C ASP A 85 -5.00 -6.13 2.77
N ILE A 86 -5.99 -6.24 1.89
CA ILE A 86 -7.24 -5.50 1.96
C ILE A 86 -8.30 -6.39 2.62
N ILE A 87 -8.78 -5.96 3.77
CA ILE A 87 -9.66 -6.73 4.64
C ILE A 87 -10.90 -5.95 5.06
N SER A 88 -11.95 -6.63 5.49
CA SER A 88 -13.02 -6.04 6.30
C SER A 88 -13.13 -6.81 7.62
N THR A 89 -13.42 -6.06 8.68
CA THR A 89 -13.66 -6.61 10.00
C THR A 89 -14.54 -5.62 10.75
N ASP A 90 -15.42 -6.16 11.59
CA ASP A 90 -16.17 -5.35 12.53
C ASP A 90 -15.42 -5.19 13.86
N ALA A 91 -14.21 -5.72 14.03
CA ALA A 91 -13.45 -5.64 15.28
C ALA A 91 -12.42 -4.48 15.31
N ALA A 92 -12.51 -3.55 14.36
CA ALA A 92 -11.58 -2.43 14.26
C ALA A 92 -12.01 -1.25 15.15
N TYR A 93 -11.03 -0.55 15.73
CA TYR A 93 -11.23 0.59 16.62
C TYR A 93 -10.44 1.81 16.18
N PHE A 94 -11.06 2.98 16.25
CA PHE A 94 -10.44 4.28 16.02
C PHE A 94 -10.75 5.19 17.19
N LEU A 95 -9.73 5.69 17.87
CA LEU A 95 -9.88 6.57 19.05
C LEU A 95 -10.86 6.03 20.11
N GLY A 96 -10.87 4.70 20.30
CA GLY A 96 -11.75 4.02 21.26
C GLY A 96 -13.15 3.67 20.74
N GLU A 97 -13.52 4.14 19.55
CA GLU A 97 -14.80 3.82 18.92
C GLU A 97 -14.67 2.66 17.93
N ARG A 98 -15.64 1.75 17.98
CA ARG A 98 -15.71 0.62 17.07
C ARG A 98 -16.16 1.09 15.68
N ILE A 99 -15.37 0.77 14.66
CA ILE A 99 -15.68 1.06 13.27
C ILE A 99 -16.07 -0.23 12.55
N THR A 100 -17.16 -0.19 11.78
CA THR A 100 -17.73 -1.36 11.08
C THR A 100 -18.08 -1.02 9.63
N GLY A 101 -18.37 -2.05 8.83
CA GLY A 101 -18.95 -1.87 7.49
C GLY A 101 -18.03 -1.22 6.44
N MET A 102 -16.71 -1.25 6.64
CA MET A 102 -15.74 -0.72 5.69
C MET A 102 -14.54 -1.64 5.48
N LYS A 103 -13.76 -1.32 4.45
CA LYS A 103 -12.51 -2.02 4.13
C LYS A 103 -11.31 -1.28 4.72
N PHE A 104 -10.26 -2.03 4.97
CA PHE A 104 -9.00 -1.56 5.53
C PHE A 104 -7.82 -2.17 4.77
N ALA A 105 -6.70 -1.47 4.73
CA ALA A 105 -5.41 -2.08 4.40
C ALA A 105 -4.63 -2.35 5.67
N VAL A 106 -4.02 -3.54 5.77
CA VAL A 106 -3.14 -3.90 6.88
C VAL A 106 -1.82 -3.14 6.73
N ALA A 107 -1.48 -2.30 7.72
CA ALA A 107 -0.25 -1.50 7.70
C ALA A 107 0.88 -2.11 8.54
N THR A 108 0.55 -2.94 9.52
CA THR A 108 1.56 -3.70 10.29
C THR A 108 2.37 -4.61 9.38
N SER A 109 3.67 -4.74 9.66
CA SER A 109 4.59 -5.58 8.90
C SER A 109 4.16 -7.05 8.98
N THR A 110 4.35 -7.83 7.91
CA THR A 110 4.02 -9.27 7.90
C THR A 110 4.70 -10.01 9.06
N CYS A 111 5.95 -9.69 9.36
CA CYS A 111 6.71 -10.32 10.43
C CYS A 111 6.13 -10.05 11.83
N ASP A 112 5.41 -8.94 12.02
CA ASP A 112 4.73 -8.59 13.27
C ASP A 112 3.32 -9.20 13.36
N LEU A 113 2.75 -9.71 12.26
CA LEU A 113 1.42 -10.33 12.21
C LEU A 113 1.42 -11.81 12.64
N VAL A 114 2.51 -12.28 13.25
CA VAL A 114 2.62 -13.65 13.77
C VAL A 114 2.07 -13.69 15.21
N PRO A 115 1.21 -14.66 15.55
CA PRO A 115 0.70 -14.84 16.91
C PRO A 115 1.82 -14.85 17.96
N GLY A 116 1.63 -14.10 19.04
CA GLY A 116 2.60 -13.99 20.14
C GLY A 116 3.71 -12.95 19.94
N ARG A 117 3.89 -12.38 18.74
CA ARG A 117 4.85 -11.27 18.53
C ARG A 117 4.26 -9.91 18.90
N ARG A 118 2.99 -9.69 18.57
CA ARG A 118 2.23 -8.48 18.88
C ARG A 118 0.80 -8.86 19.28
N GLU A 119 0.18 -8.01 20.09
CA GLU A 119 -1.23 -8.15 20.47
C GLU A 119 -2.17 -7.44 19.49
N TYR A 120 -1.70 -6.35 18.88
CA TYR A 120 -2.49 -5.49 18.00
C TYR A 120 -1.83 -5.30 16.64
N ALA A 121 -2.66 -5.10 15.64
CA ALA A 121 -2.26 -4.68 14.31
C ALA A 121 -2.84 -3.30 13.98
N VAL A 122 -2.16 -2.62 13.06
CA VAL A 122 -2.52 -1.31 12.55
C VAL A 122 -3.18 -1.46 11.19
N LEU A 123 -4.29 -0.77 11.03
CA LEU A 123 -5.10 -0.70 9.83
C LEU A 123 -5.17 0.75 9.34
N LEU A 124 -5.27 0.91 8.02
CA LEU A 124 -5.53 2.17 7.35
C LEU A 124 -6.85 2.09 6.60
N ARG A 125 -7.66 3.15 6.68
CA ARG A 125 -9.02 3.15 6.12
C ARG A 125 -8.99 3.15 4.60
N VAL A 126 -9.80 2.29 3.99
CA VAL A 126 -10.11 2.36 2.56
C VAL A 126 -11.47 3.04 2.35
N GLN A 127 -11.46 4.14 1.62
CA GLN A 127 -12.64 4.96 1.37
C GLN A 127 -13.02 4.91 -0.12
N PRO A 128 -14.26 4.54 -0.47
CA PRO A 128 -14.69 4.48 -1.86
C PRO A 128 -14.82 5.89 -2.47
N ILE A 129 -14.46 6.00 -3.74
CA ILE A 129 -14.66 7.17 -4.60
C ILE A 129 -15.77 6.81 -5.57
N LYS A 130 -16.90 7.53 -5.49
CA LYS A 130 -18.11 7.23 -6.25
C LYS A 130 -18.25 8.10 -7.50
N THR A 131 -18.99 7.63 -8.50
CA THR A 131 -19.30 8.37 -9.73
C THR A 131 -20.00 9.70 -9.48
N ASN A 132 -20.80 9.80 -8.41
CA ASN A 132 -21.56 10.99 -8.04
C ASN A 132 -20.79 11.97 -7.15
N ASP A 133 -19.53 11.68 -6.79
CA ASP A 133 -18.70 12.62 -6.03
C ASP A 133 -18.26 13.77 -6.95
N PRO A 134 -18.67 15.03 -6.67
CA PRO A 134 -18.30 16.19 -7.48
C PRO A 134 -16.79 16.37 -7.64
N ASN A 135 -16.00 15.88 -6.68
CA ASN A 135 -14.54 16.01 -6.65
C ASN A 135 -13.81 14.78 -7.20
N ALA A 136 -14.52 13.73 -7.62
CA ALA A 136 -13.92 12.46 -8.05
C ALA A 136 -12.83 12.65 -9.11
N LYS A 137 -13.11 13.48 -10.13
CA LYS A 137 -12.17 13.71 -11.24
C LYS A 137 -10.87 14.36 -10.79
N GLN A 138 -10.95 15.36 -9.91
CA GLN A 138 -9.77 16.04 -9.36
C GLN A 138 -8.99 15.07 -8.48
N LEU A 139 -9.68 14.40 -7.55
CA LEU A 139 -9.09 13.44 -6.62
C LEU A 139 -8.35 12.32 -7.38
N LEU A 140 -8.99 11.71 -8.39
CA LEU A 140 -8.35 10.71 -9.25
C LEU A 140 -7.12 11.26 -9.98
N GLY A 141 -7.17 12.49 -10.47
CA GLY A 141 -6.05 13.15 -11.14
C GLY A 141 -4.83 13.32 -10.25
N GLU A 142 -5.02 13.52 -8.96
CA GLU A 142 -3.95 13.61 -7.94
C GLU A 142 -3.46 12.23 -7.51
N LEU A 143 -4.38 11.32 -7.18
CA LEU A 143 -4.07 9.98 -6.67
C LEU A 143 -3.32 9.12 -7.69
N LEU A 144 -3.72 9.14 -8.97
CA LEU A 144 -3.10 8.35 -10.04
C LEU A 144 -1.69 8.84 -10.43
N LYS A 145 -1.26 10.00 -9.93
CA LYS A 145 0.12 10.48 -10.06
C LYS A 145 0.98 10.08 -8.86
N PHE A 146 0.39 9.54 -7.80
CA PHE A 146 1.05 9.19 -6.54
C PHE A 146 1.79 10.36 -5.89
N ASN A 147 1.29 11.58 -6.09
CA ASN A 147 1.84 12.82 -5.50
C ASN A 147 1.17 13.19 -4.17
N SER A 148 0.07 12.51 -3.82
CA SER A 148 -0.64 12.80 -2.57
C SER A 148 0.22 12.42 -1.37
N THR A 149 0.25 13.31 -0.38
CA THR A 149 0.91 13.12 0.92
C THR A 149 -0.05 12.62 1.99
N GLN A 150 -1.28 12.25 1.62
CA GLN A 150 -2.33 11.87 2.56
C GLN A 150 -3.08 10.60 2.15
N ARG A 151 -3.04 10.25 0.87
CA ARG A 151 -3.86 9.19 0.30
C ARG A 151 -3.11 8.41 -0.78
N MET A 152 -3.45 7.14 -0.91
CA MET A 152 -2.99 6.29 -2.01
C MET A 152 -4.18 5.87 -2.87
N TYR A 153 -3.96 5.84 -4.19
CA TYR A 153 -4.90 5.27 -5.13
C TYR A 153 -5.03 3.76 -4.95
N LEU A 154 -6.25 3.26 -4.94
CA LEU A 154 -6.57 1.85 -5.14
C LEU A 154 -7.64 1.71 -6.23
N PRO A 155 -7.59 0.66 -7.06
CA PRO A 155 -8.66 0.38 -8.01
C PRO A 155 -9.95 -0.04 -7.29
N PRO A 156 -11.08 -0.19 -8.00
CA PRO A 156 -12.27 -0.86 -7.46
C PRO A 156 -11.91 -2.24 -6.89
N LEU A 157 -12.44 -2.55 -5.72
CA LEU A 157 -12.16 -3.77 -4.97
C LEU A 157 -13.33 -4.75 -5.06
N PRO A 158 -13.09 -6.06 -4.84
CA PRO A 158 -14.18 -7.02 -4.73
C PRO A 158 -15.22 -6.59 -3.69
N GLY A 159 -16.50 -6.74 -4.04
CA GLY A 159 -17.62 -6.34 -3.18
C GLY A 159 -17.86 -4.83 -3.06
N ASP A 160 -17.17 -3.98 -3.83
CA ASP A 160 -17.60 -2.60 -4.01
C ASP A 160 -18.92 -2.53 -4.78
N SER A 161 -19.71 -1.50 -4.50
CA SER A 161 -20.92 -1.20 -5.28
C SER A 161 -20.57 -0.68 -6.68
N SER A 162 -21.49 -0.82 -7.64
CA SER A 162 -21.25 -0.49 -9.05
C SER A 162 -21.00 1.00 -9.32
N ASP A 163 -21.33 1.88 -8.38
CA ASP A 163 -21.07 3.31 -8.44
C ASP A 163 -19.64 3.69 -7.97
N VAL A 164 -18.85 2.74 -7.45
CA VAL A 164 -17.45 2.98 -7.04
C VAL A 164 -16.52 2.90 -8.24
N VAL A 165 -15.84 4.00 -8.54
CA VAL A 165 -14.89 4.10 -9.67
C VAL A 165 -13.44 3.85 -9.27
N ALA A 166 -13.15 3.98 -7.98
CA ALA A 166 -11.85 3.74 -7.37
C ALA A 166 -12.00 3.78 -5.84
N ASN A 167 -10.91 3.50 -5.14
CA ASN A 167 -10.79 3.67 -3.71
C ASN A 167 -9.61 4.59 -3.37
N SER A 168 -9.70 5.29 -2.25
CA SER A 168 -8.58 5.97 -1.63
C SER A 168 -8.23 5.29 -0.32
N LEU A 169 -7.00 4.81 -0.20
CA LEU A 169 -6.42 4.44 1.07
C LEU A 169 -5.97 5.70 1.80
N VAL A 170 -6.47 5.91 3.02
CA VAL A 170 -6.26 7.14 3.79
C VAL A 170 -5.17 6.90 4.85
N PHE A 171 -4.12 7.72 4.84
CA PHE A 171 -3.02 7.64 5.80
C PHE A 171 -3.26 8.44 7.09
N ASP A 172 -4.28 9.29 7.10
CA ASP A 172 -4.76 9.98 8.28
C ASP A 172 -5.74 9.10 9.07
N GLY A 173 -5.51 8.99 10.38
CA GLY A 173 -6.28 8.15 11.28
C GLY A 173 -5.80 6.69 11.32
N ILE A 174 -5.04 6.37 12.39
CA ILE A 174 -4.56 5.02 12.67
C ILE A 174 -5.66 4.20 13.34
N ILE A 175 -6.05 3.10 12.71
CA ILE A 175 -7.07 2.18 13.21
C ILE A 175 -6.37 0.96 13.81
N GLN A 176 -6.86 0.47 14.94
CA GLN A 176 -6.28 -0.67 15.65
C GLN A 176 -7.25 -1.86 15.64
N VAL A 177 -6.70 -3.06 15.65
CA VAL A 177 -7.45 -4.31 15.76
C VAL A 177 -6.61 -5.31 16.54
N ARG A 178 -7.24 -6.17 17.36
CA ARG A 178 -6.52 -7.28 17.99
C ARG A 178 -6.09 -8.27 16.92
N LEU A 179 -4.87 -8.79 17.03
CA LEU A 179 -4.35 -9.72 16.03
C LEU A 179 -5.23 -10.98 15.92
N SER A 180 -5.74 -11.49 17.05
CA SER A 180 -6.68 -12.62 17.08
C SER A 180 -7.94 -12.38 16.23
N ASP A 181 -8.48 -11.17 16.30
CA ASP A 181 -9.72 -10.80 15.60
C ASP A 181 -9.45 -10.46 14.13
N LEU A 182 -8.22 -10.04 13.82
CA LEU A 182 -7.78 -9.82 12.45
C LEU A 182 -7.64 -11.14 11.68
N LEU A 183 -7.27 -12.24 12.33
CA LEU A 183 -7.13 -13.57 11.69
C LEU A 183 -8.46 -14.12 11.14
N ILE A 184 -9.60 -13.65 11.65
CA ILE A 184 -10.94 -14.02 11.17
C ILE A 184 -11.55 -12.96 10.22
N ALA A 185 -10.78 -11.93 9.86
CA ALA A 185 -11.26 -10.89 8.95
C ALA A 185 -11.51 -11.43 7.54
N THR A 186 -12.46 -10.82 6.82
CA THR A 186 -12.70 -11.16 5.42
C THR A 186 -11.63 -10.52 4.55
N ARG A 187 -10.90 -11.32 3.78
CA ARG A 187 -9.87 -10.85 2.83
C ARG A 187 -10.49 -10.62 1.45
N TYR A 188 -10.29 -9.44 0.90
CA TYR A 188 -10.81 -9.06 -0.42
C TYR A 188 -9.72 -9.06 -1.49
N ALA A 189 -8.52 -8.61 -1.13
CA ALA A 189 -7.40 -8.49 -2.05
C ALA A 189 -6.07 -8.43 -1.28
N SER A 190 -4.98 -8.50 -2.02
CA SER A 190 -3.64 -8.16 -1.54
C SER A 190 -3.00 -7.15 -2.49
N LEU A 191 -2.12 -6.29 -2.00
CA LEU A 191 -1.34 -5.43 -2.88
C LEU A 191 -0.40 -6.28 -3.75
N SER A 192 -0.26 -5.90 -5.03
CA SER A 192 0.80 -6.43 -5.90
C SER A 192 2.17 -5.94 -5.43
N LEU A 193 3.27 -6.39 -6.04
CA LEU A 193 4.59 -5.86 -5.73
C LEU A 193 4.65 -4.34 -5.94
N VAL A 194 4.09 -3.85 -7.06
CA VAL A 194 4.02 -2.41 -7.35
C VAL A 194 3.17 -1.70 -6.29
N GLY A 195 1.96 -2.19 -6.01
CA GLY A 195 1.07 -1.61 -5.00
C GLY A 195 1.72 -1.57 -3.61
N TRP A 196 2.36 -2.67 -3.20
CA TRP A 196 3.01 -2.80 -1.89
C TRP A 196 4.23 -1.89 -1.76
N ARG A 197 4.99 -1.68 -2.84
CA ARG A 197 6.12 -0.72 -2.85
C ARG A 197 5.63 0.73 -2.71
N ILE A 198 4.56 1.11 -3.42
CA ILE A 198 3.91 2.42 -3.24
C ILE A 198 3.46 2.58 -1.79
N PHE A 199 2.71 1.60 -1.29
CA PHE A 199 2.18 1.60 0.06
C PHE A 199 3.28 1.75 1.10
N GLY A 200 4.31 0.92 1.06
CA GLY A 200 5.42 0.96 2.00
C GLY A 200 6.17 2.29 1.98
N SER A 201 6.42 2.86 0.80
CA SER A 201 7.05 4.19 0.69
C SER A 201 6.16 5.31 1.24
N LEU A 202 4.84 5.24 1.00
CA LEU A 202 3.89 6.23 1.55
C LEU A 202 3.73 6.10 3.07
N VAL A 203 3.64 4.89 3.62
CA VAL A 203 3.65 4.66 5.08
C VAL A 203 4.87 5.31 5.72
N ARG A 204 6.08 5.09 5.17
CA ARG A 204 7.32 5.68 5.70
C ARG A 204 7.35 7.21 5.58
N SER A 205 6.93 7.74 4.45
CA SER A 205 7.03 9.18 4.16
C SER A 205 5.91 10.03 4.77
N ILE A 206 4.77 9.45 5.12
CA ILE A 206 3.61 10.18 5.66
C ILE A 206 3.50 10.01 7.17
N ILE A 207 3.58 8.77 7.68
CA ILE A 207 3.28 8.50 9.10
C ILE A 207 4.49 8.82 9.99
N VAL A 208 5.71 8.56 9.52
CA VAL A 208 6.95 8.67 10.33
C VAL A 208 7.93 9.70 9.76
N ARG A 209 7.41 10.78 9.18
CA ARG A 209 8.20 11.80 8.47
C ARG A 209 9.09 12.62 9.41
N ALA A 210 10.39 12.67 9.12
CA ALA A 210 11.30 13.68 9.66
C ALA A 210 11.35 14.91 8.74
N GLY A 211 11.13 16.11 9.29
CA GLY A 211 11.24 17.36 8.53
C GLY A 211 12.69 17.81 8.38
N ALA A 212 13.04 18.50 7.28
CA ALA A 212 14.38 19.08 7.13
C ALA A 212 14.75 20.04 8.28
N SER A 213 13.77 20.77 8.81
CA SER A 213 13.94 21.59 10.02
C SER A 213 14.18 20.74 11.26
N GLU A 214 13.52 19.59 11.39
CA GLU A 214 13.75 18.66 12.50
C GLU A 214 15.16 18.07 12.47
N VAL A 215 15.65 17.70 11.28
CA VAL A 215 17.05 17.28 11.10
C VAL A 215 18.00 18.39 11.52
N ARG A 216 17.83 19.63 11.03
CA ARG A 216 18.68 20.77 11.44
C ARG A 216 18.67 21.00 12.95
N MET A 217 17.50 20.94 13.59
CA MET A 217 17.40 21.07 15.04
C MET A 217 18.14 19.95 15.77
N ARG A 218 18.03 18.70 15.30
CA ARG A 218 18.68 17.53 15.90
C ARG A 218 20.17 17.41 15.57
N SER A 219 20.64 18.04 14.48
CA SER A 219 22.04 18.11 14.05
C SER A 219 22.81 19.28 14.68
N SER A 220 22.16 20.15 15.47
CA SER A 220 22.75 21.37 16.07
C SER A 220 23.95 21.14 17.00
N ILE A 221 24.24 19.89 17.39
CA ILE A 221 25.41 19.53 18.21
C ILE A 221 26.69 19.47 17.36
N GLN A 222 26.59 19.36 16.03
CA GLN A 222 27.77 19.26 15.14
C GLN A 222 28.49 20.60 14.88
N GLU A 223 27.92 21.74 15.30
CA GLU A 223 28.51 23.08 15.09
C GLU A 223 29.29 23.60 16.32
N LEU A 224 29.54 22.76 17.34
CA LEU A 224 30.24 23.13 18.58
C LEU A 224 31.65 22.55 18.74
N GLU A 225 32.28 22.10 17.65
CA GLU A 225 33.72 21.76 17.57
C GLU A 225 34.43 22.64 16.54
#